data_AF-A0A943A0A9-F1
#
_entry.id   AF-A0A943A0A9-F1
#
_cell.length_a   1.000
_cell.length_b   1.000
_cell.length_c   1.000
_cell.angle_alpha   90.00
_cell.angle_beta   90.00
_cell.angle_gamma   90.00
#
_symmetry.space_group_name_H-M   'P 1'
#
loop_
_entity.id
_entity.type
_entity.pdbx_description
1 polymer ?
#
loop_
_entity_poly.entity_id
_entity_poly.type
_entity_poly.pdbx_seq_one_letter_code
_entity_poly.pdbx_strand_id
1 'polypeptide(L)'
;MLWKIMVFFLLVIIFALLLKIFYMRKAIREIKRGFSEKLYTDTNTPIMLSSHDKLVSSLANDINVELKELQKQKHRYIQGDKELKNAITNISHDLRTPLTTICGYLSLLDKEEKSEHIARQLSIIKNRTFALKQLVEELFRYTTIISDTENSVYTETVINNVLEDCISSYYAIFKEKGITPNINLCEQKIV
;
A
#
# COMPACT_ATOMS: atom_id res chain seq x y z
N MET A 1 -59.54 38.84 23.33
CA MET A 1 -58.33 39.62 22.96
C MET A 1 -57.05 38.95 23.44
N LEU A 2 -56.88 38.69 24.75
CA LEU A 2 -55.65 38.15 25.34
C LEU A 2 -55.19 36.78 24.80
N TRP A 3 -56.10 35.82 24.60
CA TRP A 3 -55.75 34.50 24.04
C TRP A 3 -55.13 34.59 22.63
N LYS A 4 -55.64 35.49 21.77
CA LYS A 4 -55.09 35.69 20.42
C LYS A 4 -53.66 36.26 20.45
N ILE A 5 -53.38 37.12 21.43
CA ILE A 5 -52.04 37.70 21.64
C ILE A 5 -51.06 36.64 22.11
N MET A 6 -51.45 35.75 23.06
CA MET A 6 -50.60 34.63 23.47
C MET A 6 -50.33 33.66 22.33
N VAL A 7 -51.35 33.32 21.53
CA VAL A 7 -51.18 32.43 20.36
C VAL A 7 -50.23 33.06 19.33
N PHE A 8 -50.33 34.37 19.09
CA PHE A 8 -49.42 35.07 18.19
C PHE A 8 -47.96 35.04 18.70
N PHE A 9 -47.74 35.30 19.99
CA PHE A 9 -46.40 35.26 20.59
C PHE A 9 -45.80 33.85 20.54
N LEU A 10 -46.61 32.82 20.79
CA LEU A 10 -46.22 31.42 20.66
C LEU A 10 -45.80 31.08 19.22
N LEU A 11 -46.56 31.55 18.22
CA LEU A 11 -46.25 31.34 16.80
C LEU A 11 -44.93 32.01 16.40
N VAL A 12 -44.64 33.21 16.90
CA VAL A 12 -43.36 33.89 16.64
C VAL A 12 -42.19 33.11 17.25
N ILE A 13 -42.34 32.61 18.48
CA ILE A 13 -41.32 31.77 19.12
C ILE A 13 -41.09 30.48 18.32
N ILE A 14 -42.17 29.79 17.92
CA ILE A 14 -42.08 28.58 17.10
C ILE A 14 -41.37 28.88 15.77
N PHE A 15 -41.72 29.98 15.11
CA PHE A 15 -41.09 30.39 13.86
C PHE A 15 -39.60 30.67 14.03
N ALA A 16 -39.20 31.38 15.10
CA ALA A 16 -37.80 31.64 15.41
C ALA A 16 -37.01 30.35 15.69
N LEU A 17 -37.60 29.39 16.41
CA LEU A 17 -36.99 28.08 16.66
C LEU A 17 -36.83 27.26 15.38
N LEU A 18 -37.83 27.25 14.51
CA LEU A 18 -37.77 26.58 13.21
C LEU A 18 -36.66 27.18 12.32
N LEU A 19 -36.53 28.50 12.30
CA LEU A 19 -35.49 29.19 11.55
C LEU A 19 -34.10 28.81 12.07
N LYS A 20 -33.90 28.80 13.39
CA LYS A 20 -32.63 28.37 14.02
C LYS A 20 -32.29 26.92 13.65
N ILE A 21 -33.26 26.00 13.72
CA ILE A 21 -33.07 24.59 13.35
C ILE A 21 -32.72 24.46 11.87
N PHE A 22 -33.36 25.23 11.00
CA PHE A 22 -33.08 25.22 9.57
C PHE A 22 -31.63 25.64 9.26
N TYR A 23 -31.17 26.76 9.83
CA TYR A 23 -29.79 27.23 9.66
C TYR A 23 -28.76 26.22 10.19
N MET A 24 -29.02 25.63 11.36
CA MET A 24 -28.14 24.62 11.95
C MET A 24 -28.05 23.35 11.08
N ARG A 25 -29.18 22.85 10.56
CA ARG A 25 -29.21 21.71 9.63
C ARG A 25 -28.47 22.01 8.32
N LYS A 26 -28.50 23.26 7.84
CA LYS A 26 -27.71 23.67 6.68
C LYS A 26 -26.22 23.61 6.99
N ALA A 27 -25.79 24.19 8.11
CA ALA A 27 -24.38 24.22 8.49
C ALA A 27 -23.80 22.80 8.74
N ILE A 28 -24.55 21.92 9.40
CA ILE A 28 -24.13 20.51 9.61
C ILE A 28 -23.97 19.77 8.27
N ARG A 29 -24.83 20.05 7.28
CA ARG A 29 -24.69 19.45 5.94
C ARG A 29 -23.44 19.96 5.21
N GLU A 30 -23.10 21.24 5.39
CA GLU A 30 -21.84 21.80 4.85
C GLU A 30 -20.61 21.15 5.49
N ILE A 31 -20.59 20.96 6.82
CA ILE A 31 -19.53 20.22 7.52
C ILE A 31 -19.44 18.79 6.99
N LYS A 32 -20.58 18.07 6.91
CA LYS A 32 -20.60 16.68 6.42
C LYS A 32 -20.02 16.58 5.01
N ARG A 33 -20.41 17.49 4.11
CA ARG A 33 -19.90 17.51 2.74
C ARG A 33 -18.40 17.79 2.69
N GLY A 34 -17.94 18.83 3.39
CA GLY A 34 -16.51 19.17 3.43
C GLY A 34 -15.66 18.09 4.08
N PHE A 35 -16.18 17.41 5.10
CA PHE A 35 -15.49 16.29 5.75
C PHE A 35 -15.42 15.07 4.83
N SER A 36 -16.53 14.70 4.18
CA SER A 36 -16.53 13.59 3.21
C SER A 36 -15.61 13.86 2.03
N GLU A 37 -15.59 15.08 1.49
CA GLU A 37 -14.69 15.45 0.40
C GLU A 37 -13.22 15.31 0.81
N LYS A 38 -12.85 15.79 2.01
CA LYS A 38 -11.47 15.73 2.52
C LYS A 38 -11.02 14.32 2.91
N LEU A 39 -11.94 13.38 3.12
CA LEU A 39 -11.59 11.96 3.34
C LEU A 39 -11.06 11.30 2.06
N TYR A 40 -11.47 11.79 0.89
CA TYR A 40 -11.15 11.20 -0.41
C TYR A 40 -10.27 12.07 -1.31
N THR A 41 -9.99 13.33 -0.93
CA THR A 41 -9.11 14.23 -1.68
C THR A 41 -8.00 14.81 -0.81
N ASP A 42 -6.75 14.76 -1.29
CA ASP A 42 -5.57 15.37 -0.65
C ASP A 42 -5.53 16.91 -0.86
N THR A 43 -6.67 17.58 -0.70
CA THR A 43 -6.76 19.04 -0.82
C THR A 43 -6.53 19.71 0.53
N ASN A 44 -5.77 20.82 0.49
CA ASN A 44 -5.40 21.59 1.68
C ASN A 44 -6.42 22.69 2.03
N THR A 45 -7.61 22.63 1.45
CA THR A 45 -8.65 23.66 1.60
C THR A 45 -9.41 23.46 2.91
N PRO A 46 -9.59 24.51 3.73
CA PRO A 46 -10.34 24.42 4.98
C PRO A 46 -11.84 24.23 4.70
N ILE A 47 -12.54 23.54 5.60
CA ILE A 47 -14.00 23.49 5.59
C ILE A 47 -14.51 24.90 5.93
N MET A 48 -14.93 25.65 4.91
CA MET A 48 -15.52 26.98 5.07
C MET A 48 -17.02 26.85 5.33
N LEU A 49 -17.49 27.47 6.41
CA LEU A 49 -18.90 27.51 6.74
C LEU A 49 -19.53 28.86 6.43
N SER A 50 -20.77 28.83 5.97
CA SER A 50 -21.60 30.03 5.80
C SER A 50 -22.42 30.40 7.05
N SER A 51 -22.14 29.74 8.19
CA SER A 51 -22.88 29.92 9.45
C SER A 51 -22.27 31.01 10.34
N HIS A 52 -23.11 31.90 10.85
CA HIS A 52 -22.74 32.92 11.85
C HIS A 52 -22.85 32.41 13.31
N ASP A 53 -23.25 31.15 13.51
CA ASP A 53 -23.33 30.56 14.84
C ASP A 53 -21.92 30.24 15.37
N LYS A 54 -21.55 30.90 16.48
CA LYS A 54 -20.23 30.79 17.10
C LYS A 54 -19.88 29.35 17.51
N LEU A 55 -20.85 28.55 17.96
CA LEU A 55 -20.60 27.16 18.35
C LEU A 55 -20.29 26.30 17.13
N VAL A 56 -21.05 26.49 16.04
CA VAL A 56 -20.86 25.73 14.80
C VAL A 56 -19.54 26.13 14.13
N SER A 57 -19.18 27.41 14.17
CA SER A 57 -17.89 27.89 13.68
C SER A 57 -16.71 27.35 14.49
N SER A 58 -16.84 27.28 15.82
CA SER A 58 -15.79 26.70 16.68
C SER A 58 -15.58 25.22 16.36
N LEU A 59 -16.66 24.44 16.24
CA LEU A 59 -16.59 23.03 15.91
C LEU A 59 -15.90 22.79 14.55
N ALA A 60 -16.22 23.60 13.53
CA ALA A 60 -15.55 23.47 12.24
C ALA A 60 -14.07 23.83 12.30
N ASN A 61 -13.68 24.80 13.12
CA ASN A 61 -12.28 25.12 13.35
C ASN A 61 -11.54 23.95 14.01
N ASP A 62 -12.12 23.34 15.05
CA ASP A 62 -11.54 22.19 15.74
C ASP A 62 -11.38 20.99 14.77
N ILE A 63 -12.40 20.72 13.96
CA ILE A 63 -12.33 19.69 12.90
C ILE A 63 -11.22 20.02 11.89
N ASN A 64 -11.06 21.28 11.48
CA ASN A 64 -10.02 21.66 10.54
C ASN A 64 -8.61 21.47 11.13
N VAL A 65 -8.41 21.76 12.41
CA VAL A 65 -7.15 21.52 13.12
C VAL A 65 -6.84 20.02 13.15
N GLU A 66 -7.80 19.19 13.53
CA GLU A 66 -7.63 17.73 13.56
C GLU A 66 -7.34 17.16 12.17
N LEU A 67 -8.06 17.62 11.14
CA LEU A 67 -7.80 17.18 9.76
C LEU A 67 -6.39 17.55 9.30
N LYS A 68 -5.87 18.71 9.71
CA LYS A 68 -4.50 19.13 9.37
C LYS A 68 -3.46 18.25 10.06
N GLU A 69 -3.67 17.92 11.33
CA GLU A 69 -2.76 17.00 12.05
C GLU A 69 -2.83 15.58 11.49
N LEU A 70 -4.01 15.08 11.15
CA LEU A 70 -4.18 13.80 10.46
C LEU A 70 -3.46 13.77 9.11
N GLN A 71 -3.57 14.83 8.30
CA GLN A 71 -2.84 14.94 7.03
C GLN A 71 -1.32 14.93 7.26
N LYS A 72 -0.83 15.65 8.27
CA LYS A 72 0.59 15.66 8.63
C LYS A 72 1.06 14.28 9.10
N GLN A 73 0.25 13.56 9.88
CA GLN A 73 0.55 12.19 10.31
C GLN A 73 0.57 11.21 9.13
N LYS A 74 -0.44 11.28 8.23
CA LYS A 74 -0.49 10.50 7.00
C LYS A 74 0.76 10.72 6.15
N HIS A 75 1.16 11.98 5.95
CA HIS A 75 2.36 12.28 5.17
C HIS A 75 3.64 11.72 5.81
N ARG A 76 3.82 11.88 7.13
CA ARG A 76 4.96 11.27 7.84
C ARG A 76 4.94 9.75 7.74
N TYR A 77 3.78 9.13 7.81
CA TYR A 77 3.64 7.67 7.68
C TYR A 77 4.05 7.21 6.28
N ILE A 78 3.52 7.84 5.22
CA ILE A 78 3.86 7.51 3.82
C ILE A 78 5.36 7.72 3.57
N GLN A 79 5.92 8.83 4.06
CA GLN A 79 7.35 9.11 3.92
C GLN A 79 8.19 8.07 4.67
N GLY A 80 7.84 7.74 5.91
CA GLY A 80 8.54 6.73 6.70
C GLY A 80 8.45 5.33 6.09
N ASP A 81 7.29 4.95 5.54
CA ASP A 81 7.11 3.69 4.81
C ASP A 81 8.01 3.63 3.57
N LYS A 82 8.09 4.72 2.80
CA LYS A 82 9.01 4.83 1.65
C LYS A 82 10.48 4.75 2.06
N GLU A 83 10.87 5.45 3.12
CA GLU A 83 12.24 5.42 3.64
C GLU A 83 12.63 4.02 4.13
N LEU A 84 11.72 3.33 4.83
CA LEU A 84 11.91 1.96 5.29
C LEU A 84 12.09 0.99 4.11
N LYS A 85 11.22 1.07 3.09
CA LYS A 85 11.31 0.25 1.87
C LYS A 85 12.64 0.47 1.14
N ASN A 86 13.07 1.71 0.99
CA ASN A 86 14.36 2.06 0.37
C ASN A 86 15.53 1.51 1.20
N ALA A 87 15.49 1.66 2.52
CA ALA A 87 16.54 1.16 3.40
C ALA A 87 16.69 -0.37 3.30
N ILE A 88 15.58 -1.12 3.31
CA ILE A 88 15.62 -2.58 3.15
C ILE A 88 16.20 -2.95 1.78
N THR A 89 15.74 -2.29 0.70
CA THR A 89 16.21 -2.56 -0.66
C THR A 89 17.72 -2.34 -0.79
N ASN A 90 18.24 -1.24 -0.22
CA ASN A 90 19.67 -0.92 -0.22
C ASN A 90 20.48 -1.94 0.60
N ILE A 91 20.04 -2.24 1.83
CA ILE A 91 20.73 -3.22 2.70
C ILE A 91 20.75 -4.59 2.03
N SER A 92 19.64 -5.04 1.43
CA SER A 92 19.59 -6.32 0.74
C SER A 92 20.54 -6.39 -0.45
N HIS A 93 20.69 -5.30 -1.22
CA HIS A 93 21.67 -5.21 -2.29
C HIS A 93 23.11 -5.33 -1.74
N ASP A 94 23.41 -4.58 -0.68
CA ASP A 94 24.74 -4.58 -0.05
C ASP A 94 25.09 -5.92 0.59
N LEU A 95 24.10 -6.70 1.04
CA LEU A 95 24.29 -8.06 1.54
C LEU A 95 24.50 -9.09 0.43
N ARG A 96 23.89 -8.93 -0.75
CA ARG A 96 24.04 -9.87 -1.88
C ARG A 96 25.49 -9.97 -2.35
N THR A 97 26.22 -8.86 -2.38
CA THR A 97 27.61 -8.79 -2.85
C THR A 97 28.57 -9.66 -2.04
N PRO A 98 28.72 -9.48 -0.71
CA PRO A 98 29.60 -10.32 0.11
C PRO A 98 29.13 -11.78 0.16
N LEU A 99 27.81 -12.04 0.16
CA LEU A 99 27.29 -13.42 0.13
C LEU A 99 27.67 -14.15 -1.17
N THR A 100 27.61 -13.45 -2.31
CA THR A 100 28.01 -14.01 -3.60
C THR A 100 29.51 -14.35 -3.59
N THR A 101 30.33 -13.45 -3.03
CA THR A 101 31.77 -13.69 -2.86
C THR A 101 32.06 -14.87 -1.94
N ILE A 102 31.37 -14.98 -0.80
CA ILE A 102 31.51 -16.14 0.12
C ILE A 102 31.09 -17.43 -0.59
N CYS A 103 29.96 -17.45 -1.30
CA CYS A 103 29.55 -18.61 -2.10
C CYS A 103 30.60 -18.97 -3.17
N GLY A 104 31.23 -17.98 -3.80
CA GLY A 104 32.33 -18.16 -4.75
C GLY A 104 33.53 -18.85 -4.11
N TYR A 105 34.03 -18.33 -2.99
CA TYR A 105 35.13 -18.94 -2.24
C TYR A 105 34.81 -20.35 -1.75
N LEU A 106 33.59 -20.59 -1.25
CA LEU A 106 33.16 -21.93 -0.84
C LEU A 106 33.12 -22.91 -2.01
N SER A 107 32.77 -22.44 -3.22
CA SER A 107 32.78 -23.26 -4.44
C SER A 107 34.18 -23.56 -4.97
N LEU A 108 35.15 -22.66 -4.74
CA LEU A 108 36.56 -22.89 -5.03
C LEU A 108 37.15 -23.90 -4.04
N LEU A 109 36.92 -23.66 -2.75
CA LEU A 109 37.36 -24.57 -1.69
C LEU A 109 36.80 -25.96 -1.98
N ASP A 110 35.53 -26.14 -2.34
CA ASP A 110 34.92 -27.45 -2.65
C ASP A 110 35.73 -28.32 -3.64
N LYS A 111 36.54 -27.71 -4.52
CA LYS A 111 37.36 -28.40 -5.52
C LYS A 111 38.75 -28.83 -5.02
N GLU A 112 39.19 -28.33 -3.87
CA GLU A 112 40.49 -28.71 -3.27
C GLU A 112 40.41 -30.04 -2.52
N GLU A 113 41.53 -30.76 -2.47
CA GLU A 113 41.67 -32.01 -1.72
C GLU A 113 41.73 -31.69 -0.22
N LYS A 114 40.81 -32.27 0.57
CA LYS A 114 40.67 -31.97 2.00
C LYS A 114 40.34 -33.21 2.81
N SER A 115 40.57 -33.13 4.12
CA SER A 115 40.06 -34.16 5.03
C SER A 115 38.53 -34.19 5.02
N GLU A 116 37.96 -35.38 5.22
CA GLU A 116 36.51 -35.59 5.22
C GLU A 116 35.80 -34.72 6.29
N HIS A 117 36.48 -34.42 7.40
CA HIS A 117 36.00 -33.52 8.44
C HIS A 117 35.88 -32.07 7.93
N ILE A 118 36.88 -31.57 7.20
CA ILE A 118 36.85 -30.21 6.61
C ILE A 118 35.80 -30.13 5.51
N ALA A 119 35.65 -31.17 4.69
CA ALA A 119 34.61 -31.24 3.66
C ALA A 119 33.20 -31.15 4.26
N ARG A 120 32.93 -31.87 5.35
CA ARG A 120 31.66 -31.79 6.09
C ARG A 120 31.40 -30.39 6.65
N GLN A 121 32.39 -29.74 7.26
CA GLN A 121 32.24 -28.38 7.78
C GLN A 121 31.97 -27.35 6.68
N LEU A 122 32.68 -27.44 5.55
CA LEU A 122 32.47 -26.56 4.40
C LEU A 122 31.06 -26.73 3.80
N SER A 123 30.55 -27.96 3.72
CA SER A 123 29.19 -28.22 3.27
C SER A 123 28.14 -27.55 4.17
N ILE A 124 28.34 -27.58 5.50
CA ILE A 124 27.45 -26.88 6.44
C ILE A 124 27.50 -25.37 6.20
N ILE A 125 28.68 -24.78 6.10
CA ILE A 125 28.85 -23.33 5.87
C ILE A 125 28.24 -22.92 4.52
N LYS A 126 28.42 -23.72 3.47
CA LYS A 126 27.85 -23.51 2.14
C LYS A 126 26.33 -23.53 2.18
N ASN A 127 25.72 -24.54 2.81
CA ASN A 127 24.27 -24.63 2.94
C ASN A 127 23.69 -23.44 3.73
N ARG A 128 24.36 -23.01 4.82
CA ARG A 128 23.94 -21.85 5.61
C ARG A 128 24.08 -20.54 4.82
N THR A 129 25.17 -20.36 4.09
CA THR A 129 25.41 -19.16 3.26
C THR A 129 24.38 -19.09 2.14
N PHE A 130 24.09 -20.23 1.49
CA PHE A 130 23.10 -20.29 0.41
C PHE A 130 21.68 -19.98 0.93
N ALA A 131 21.30 -20.54 2.08
CA ALA A 131 20.03 -20.22 2.73
C ALA A 131 19.93 -18.72 3.06
N LEU A 132 21.00 -18.11 3.58
CA LEU A 132 21.03 -16.68 3.86
C LEU A 132 20.92 -15.83 2.58
N LYS A 133 21.62 -16.22 1.51
CA LYS A 133 21.50 -15.57 0.20
C LYS A 133 20.06 -15.60 -0.30
N GLN A 134 19.40 -16.76 -0.22
CA GLN A 134 18.01 -16.90 -0.66
C GLN A 134 17.07 -16.00 0.15
N LEU A 135 17.21 -15.95 1.48
CA LEU A 135 16.39 -15.07 2.33
C LEU A 135 16.57 -13.59 2.00
N VAL A 136 17.81 -13.14 1.75
CA VAL A 136 18.10 -11.76 1.35
C VAL A 136 17.49 -11.42 -0.01
N GLU A 137 17.54 -12.38 -0.94
CA GLU A 137 16.99 -12.24 -2.28
C GLU A 137 15.45 -12.23 -2.28
N GLU A 138 14.81 -13.07 -1.46
CA GLU A 138 13.37 -13.03 -1.22
C GLU A 138 12.92 -11.72 -0.59
N LEU A 139 13.65 -11.24 0.43
CA LEU A 139 13.37 -9.94 1.07
C LEU A 139 13.47 -8.79 0.06
N PHE A 140 14.51 -8.77 -0.77
CA PHE A 140 14.68 -7.77 -1.82
C PHE A 140 13.53 -7.79 -2.84
N ARG A 141 13.14 -8.98 -3.31
CA ARG A 141 12.02 -9.13 -4.26
C ARG A 141 10.72 -8.62 -3.64
N TYR A 142 10.46 -8.98 -2.39
CA TYR A 142 9.27 -8.55 -1.66
C TYR A 142 9.21 -7.01 -1.56
N THR A 143 10.30 -6.35 -1.15
CA THR A 143 10.31 -4.88 -1.03
C THR A 143 10.23 -4.17 -2.37
N THR A 144 10.85 -4.74 -3.41
CA THR A 144 10.78 -4.19 -4.77
C THR A 144 9.34 -4.25 -5.31
N ILE A 145 8.69 -5.41 -5.21
CA ILE A 145 7.30 -5.60 -5.68
C ILE A 145 6.36 -4.62 -4.99
N ILE A 146 6.43 -4.49 -3.67
CA ILE A 146 5.54 -3.59 -2.92
C ILE A 146 5.81 -2.12 -3.29
N SER A 147 7.05 -1.77 -3.62
CA SER A 147 7.39 -0.41 -4.05
C SER A 147 6.88 -0.11 -5.47
N ASP A 148 6.94 -1.09 -6.38
CA ASP A 148 6.50 -0.93 -7.77
C ASP A 148 4.98 -1.05 -7.97
N THR A 149 4.24 -1.69 -7.04
CA THR A 149 2.78 -1.80 -7.15
C THR A 149 2.05 -0.45 -7.15
N GLU A 150 2.66 0.62 -6.64
CA GLU A 150 2.05 1.96 -6.66
C GLU A 150 2.10 2.63 -8.05
N ASN A 151 2.95 2.18 -8.98
CA ASN A 151 3.13 2.77 -10.32
C ASN A 151 3.02 1.76 -11.47
N SER A 152 2.48 0.56 -11.24
CA SER A 152 2.37 -0.45 -12.30
C SER A 152 1.45 0.02 -13.43
N VAL A 153 2.02 0.14 -14.64
CA VAL A 153 1.28 0.39 -15.87
C VAL A 153 0.68 -0.92 -16.34
N TYR A 154 -0.63 -1.07 -16.14
CA TYR A 154 -1.37 -2.19 -16.72
C TYR A 154 -1.39 -2.05 -18.24
N THR A 155 -0.94 -3.10 -18.94
CA THR A 155 -0.99 -3.17 -20.40
C THR A 155 -1.89 -4.33 -20.80
N GLU A 156 -2.69 -4.15 -21.85
CA GLU A 156 -3.43 -5.25 -22.46
C GLU A 156 -2.43 -6.36 -22.81
N THR A 157 -2.65 -7.55 -22.25
CA THR A 157 -1.72 -8.67 -22.41
C THR A 157 -2.50 -9.90 -22.84
N VAL A 158 -2.11 -10.48 -23.97
CA VAL A 158 -2.72 -11.73 -24.43
C VAL A 158 -2.27 -12.88 -23.52
N ILE A 159 -3.20 -13.40 -22.72
CA ILE A 159 -2.93 -14.44 -21.72
C ILE A 159 -2.37 -15.72 -22.37
N ASN A 160 -2.81 -16.04 -23.59
CA ASN A 160 -2.34 -17.21 -24.33
C ASN A 160 -0.81 -17.19 -24.51
N ASN A 161 -0.25 -16.03 -24.87
CA ASN A 161 1.20 -15.88 -25.07
C ASN A 161 1.96 -16.06 -23.75
N VAL A 162 1.44 -15.51 -22.66
CA VAL A 162 2.05 -15.65 -21.32
C VAL A 162 2.07 -17.12 -20.90
N LEU A 163 0.99 -17.86 -21.17
CA LEU A 163 0.92 -19.30 -20.89
C LEU A 163 1.90 -20.10 -21.74
N GLU A 164 2.02 -19.80 -23.03
CA GLU A 164 2.98 -20.45 -23.93
C GLU A 164 4.43 -20.23 -23.50
N ASP A 165 4.80 -19.00 -23.16
CA ASP A 165 6.13 -18.66 -22.65
C ASP A 165 6.42 -19.39 -21.33
N CYS A 166 5.43 -19.40 -20.44
CA CYS A 166 5.53 -20.08 -19.15
C CYS A 166 5.77 -21.59 -19.35
N ILE A 167 4.96 -22.26 -20.17
CA ILE A 167 5.09 -23.70 -20.42
C ILE A 167 6.42 -24.02 -21.14
N SER A 168 6.82 -23.19 -22.09
CA SER A 168 8.08 -23.34 -22.82
C SER A 168 9.30 -23.23 -21.90
N SER A 169 9.24 -22.38 -20.87
CA SER A 169 10.33 -22.24 -19.89
C SER A 169 10.63 -23.53 -19.12
N TYR A 170 9.65 -24.43 -18.98
CA TYR A 170 9.79 -25.73 -18.31
C TYR A 170 10.18 -26.88 -19.25
N TYR A 171 10.31 -26.63 -20.56
CA TYR A 171 10.59 -27.67 -21.56
C TYR A 171 11.81 -28.53 -21.23
N ALA A 172 12.91 -27.91 -20.78
CA ALA A 172 14.13 -28.61 -20.39
C ALA A 172 13.88 -29.60 -19.23
N ILE A 173 13.10 -29.19 -18.24
CA ILE A 173 12.77 -30.00 -17.06
C ILE A 173 11.84 -31.15 -17.44
N PHE A 174 10.86 -30.91 -18.31
CA PHE A 174 9.97 -31.95 -18.82
C PHE A 174 10.75 -33.03 -19.57
N LYS A 175 11.70 -32.61 -20.43
CA LYS A 175 12.56 -33.52 -21.16
C LYS A 175 13.47 -34.34 -20.25
N GLU A 176 14.09 -33.71 -19.26
CA GLU A 176 14.96 -34.38 -18.29
C GLU A 176 14.19 -35.45 -17.48
N LYS A 177 12.93 -35.17 -17.13
CA LYS A 177 12.08 -36.10 -16.37
C LYS A 177 11.25 -37.06 -17.22
N GLY A 178 11.38 -37.02 -18.55
CA GLY A 178 10.58 -37.86 -19.47
C GLY A 178 9.07 -37.56 -19.42
N ILE A 179 8.69 -36.35 -19.03
CA ILE A 179 7.29 -35.93 -18.92
C ILE A 179 6.88 -35.32 -20.27
N THR A 180 5.76 -35.78 -20.83
CA THR A 180 5.14 -35.16 -22.01
C THR A 180 3.86 -34.45 -21.58
N PRO A 181 3.87 -33.11 -21.45
CA PRO A 181 2.68 -32.36 -21.05
C PRO A 181 1.65 -32.36 -22.19
N ASN A 182 0.40 -32.70 -21.87
CA ASN A 182 -0.73 -32.51 -22.79
C ASN A 182 -1.29 -31.10 -22.58
N ILE A 183 -1.04 -30.22 -23.55
CA ILE A 183 -1.39 -28.79 -23.47
C ILE A 183 -2.51 -28.52 -24.46
N ASN A 184 -3.64 -28.05 -23.96
CA ASN A 184 -4.76 -27.60 -24.78
C ASN A 184 -5.02 -26.12 -24.46
N LEU A 185 -4.64 -25.24 -25.39
CA LEU A 185 -4.85 -23.80 -25.29
C LEU A 185 -5.95 -23.40 -26.29
N CYS A 186 -6.83 -22.50 -25.87
CA CYS A 186 -7.88 -21.97 -26.74
C CYS A 186 -7.25 -21.16 -27.90
N GLU A 187 -7.77 -21.30 -29.12
CA GLU A 187 -7.32 -20.50 -30.26
C GLU A 187 -7.77 -19.03 -30.16
N GLN A 188 -8.85 -18.77 -29.40
CA GLN A 188 -9.31 -17.42 -29.14
C GLN A 188 -8.34 -16.71 -28.18
N LYS A 189 -7.82 -15.58 -28.62
CA LYS A 189 -6.94 -14.72 -27.80
C LYS A 189 -7.77 -14.07 -26.69
N ILE A 190 -7.36 -14.34 -25.44
CA ILE A 190 -7.92 -13.71 -24.25
C ILE A 190 -6.97 -12.57 -23.87
N VAL A 191 -7.51 -11.35 -23.79
CA VAL A 191 -6.78 -10.12 -23.42
C VAL A 191 -7.23 -9.63 -22.06
#